data_AF-A0A1A7XTP1-F1
#
_entry.id   AF-A0A1A7XTP1-F1
#
_cell.length_a   1.000
_cell.length_b   1.000
_cell.length_c   1.000
_cell.angle_alpha   90.00
_cell.angle_beta   90.00
_cell.angle_gamma   90.00
#
_symmetry.space_group_name_H-M   'P 1'
#
loop_
_entity.id
_entity.type
_entity.pdbx_description
1 polymer ?
#
loop_
_entity_poly.entity_id
_entity_poly.type
_entity_poly.pdbx_seq_one_letter_code
_entity_poly.pdbx_strand_id
1 'polypeptide(L)' 'PGDELQEPCPISGGKDGILFVRYPDGRPTGDAFVLFACEEHAQCALRKHKEILGKRYIELFKSTAAEVQQVLNRYSSV' A
#
# COMPACT_ATOMS: atom_id res chain seq x y z
N PRO A 1 -6.44 27.79 18.39
CA PRO A 1 -5.21 27.00 18.15
C PRO A 1 -5.56 25.52 17.96
N GLY A 2 -5.29 24.98 16.76
CA GLY A 2 -5.08 23.53 16.63
C GLY A 2 -6.08 22.70 15.82
N ASP A 3 -6.94 23.28 14.99
CA ASP A 3 -7.49 22.49 13.87
C ASP A 3 -6.41 22.47 12.76
N GLU A 4 -5.38 21.65 13.00
CA GLU A 4 -4.55 21.15 11.91
C GLU A 4 -5.50 20.44 10.95
N LEU A 5 -5.79 21.11 9.82
CA LEU A 5 -6.43 20.54 8.65
C LEU A 5 -5.73 19.21 8.35
N GLN A 6 -6.29 18.11 8.85
CA GLN A 6 -5.86 16.78 8.53
C GLN A 6 -6.09 16.66 7.04
N GLU A 7 -5.01 16.82 6.26
CA GLU A 7 -5.07 16.67 4.81
C GLU A 7 -5.88 15.38 4.53
N PRO A 8 -6.89 15.45 3.64
CA PRO A 8 -7.75 14.30 3.38
C PRO A 8 -6.84 13.11 3.12
N CYS A 9 -7.01 12.05 3.92
CA CYS A 9 -6.13 10.90 3.88
C CYS A 9 -5.94 10.52 2.40
N PRO A 10 -4.71 10.53 1.86
CA PRO A 10 -4.49 10.46 0.41
C PRO A 10 -4.90 9.10 -0.20
N ILE A 11 -5.43 8.20 0.64
CA ILE A 11 -5.85 6.84 0.35
C ILE A 11 -7.36 6.80 0.08
N SER A 12 -7.73 6.24 -1.07
CA SER A 12 -9.13 6.03 -1.45
C SER A 12 -9.83 5.14 -0.43
N GLY A 13 -10.94 5.61 0.16
CA GLY A 13 -11.68 4.86 1.17
C GLY A 13 -10.94 4.71 2.51
N GLY A 14 -9.87 5.48 2.75
CA GLY A 14 -9.12 5.42 4.00
C GLY A 14 -8.46 4.05 4.20
N LYS A 15 -8.83 3.34 5.28
CA LYS A 15 -8.23 2.03 5.61
C LYS A 15 -8.57 0.95 4.58
N ASP A 16 -9.73 1.06 3.92
CA ASP A 16 -10.18 0.07 2.92
C ASP A 16 -9.35 0.13 1.64
N GLY A 17 -8.65 1.24 1.39
CA GLY A 17 -7.69 1.36 0.30
C GLY A 17 -6.32 0.73 0.59
N ILE A 18 -6.15 0.04 1.73
CA ILE A 18 -4.91 -0.63 2.12
C ILE A 18 -5.14 -2.14 2.19
N LEU A 19 -4.42 -2.88 1.35
CA LEU A 19 -4.48 -4.33 1.28
C LEU A 19 -3.15 -4.93 1.72
N PHE A 20 -3.13 -5.61 2.86
CA PHE A 20 -1.99 -6.41 3.28
C PHE A 20 -2.11 -7.82 2.73
N VAL A 21 -1.09 -8.28 2.01
CA VAL A 21 -1.07 -9.62 1.45
C VAL A 21 -0.60 -10.59 2.55
N ARG A 22 -1.36 -11.68 2.70
CA ARG A 22 -1.13 -12.71 3.72
C ARG A 22 -1.19 -14.08 3.07
N TYR A 23 -0.43 -15.01 3.64
CA TYR A 23 -0.60 -16.43 3.36
C TYR A 23 -1.95 -16.95 3.90
N PRO A 24 -2.43 -18.13 3.46
CA PRO A 24 -3.68 -18.71 3.95
C PRO A 24 -3.69 -18.96 5.46
N ASP A 25 -2.51 -19.15 6.07
CA ASP A 25 -2.33 -19.30 7.52
C ASP A 25 -2.28 -17.96 8.28
N GLY A 26 -2.48 -16.83 7.60
CA GLY A 26 -2.52 -15.49 8.16
C GLY A 26 -1.16 -14.80 8.33
N ARG A 27 -0.04 -15.50 8.06
CA ARG A 27 1.30 -14.90 8.12
C ARG A 27 1.46 -13.79 7.06
N PRO A 28 2.13 -12.67 7.38
CA PRO A 28 2.38 -11.60 6.42
C PRO A 28 3.37 -12.07 5.34
N THR A 29 3.12 -11.75 4.07
CA THR A 29 4.08 -12.03 2.98
C THR A 29 5.19 -10.98 2.90
N GLY A 30 4.94 -9.78 3.43
CA GLY A 30 5.78 -8.60 3.24
C GLY A 30 5.29 -7.67 2.13
N ASP A 31 4.29 -8.11 1.34
CA ASP A 31 3.70 -7.31 0.28
C ASP A 31 2.43 -6.58 0.78
N ALA A 32 2.22 -5.36 0.29
CA ALA A 32 1.00 -4.60 0.49
C ALA A 32 0.68 -3.75 -0.74
N PHE A 33 -0.60 -3.48 -0.96
CA PHE A 33 -1.09 -2.57 -1.98
C PHE A 33 -1.83 -1.41 -1.35
N VAL A 34 -1.69 -0.23 -1.94
CA VAL A 34 -2.30 1.01 -1.47
C VAL A 34 -2.98 1.69 -2.65
N LEU A 35 -4.27 1.99 -2.51
CA LEU A 35 -5.04 2.72 -3.49
C LEU A 35 -5.08 4.20 -3.12
N PHE A 36 -4.41 5.05 -3.90
CA PHE A 36 -4.44 6.50 -3.70
C PHE A 36 -5.69 7.13 -4.32
N ALA A 37 -6.11 8.28 -3.78
CA ALA A 37 -7.25 9.06 -4.28
C ALA A 37 -6.99 9.68 -5.66
N CYS A 38 -5.72 9.97 -5.97
CA CYS A 38 -5.30 10.51 -7.24
C CYS A 38 -3.84 10.12 -7.55
N GLU A 39 -3.41 10.31 -8.80
CA GLU A 39 -2.07 9.92 -9.24
C GLU A 39 -0.97 10.75 -8.57
N GLU A 40 -1.21 12.03 -8.29
CA GLU A 40 -0.23 12.94 -7.71
C GLU A 40 0.22 12.45 -6.32
N HIS A 41 -0.71 11.93 -5.51
CA HIS A 41 -0.38 11.34 -4.22
C HIS A 41 0.45 10.07 -4.36
N ALA A 42 0.12 9.20 -5.33
CA ALA A 42 0.91 8.00 -5.62
C ALA A 42 2.33 8.36 -6.08
N GLN A 43 2.48 9.37 -6.93
CA GLN A 43 3.78 9.89 -7.37
C GLN A 43 4.59 10.46 -6.21
N CYS A 44 3.96 11.21 -5.31
CA CYS A 44 4.60 11.71 -4.10
C CYS A 44 5.10 10.58 -3.20
N ALA A 45 4.30 9.51 -3.04
CA ALA A 45 4.67 8.35 -2.24
C ALA A 45 5.85 7.58 -2.86
N LEU A 46 5.90 7.42 -4.18
CA LEU A 46 7.00 6.74 -4.87
C LEU A 46 8.37 7.39 -4.66
N ARG A 47 8.42 8.69 -4.32
CA ARG A 47 9.69 9.36 -3.97
C ARG A 47 10.35 8.79 -2.70
N LYS A 48 9.59 8.06 -1.88
CA LYS A 48 10.09 7.37 -0.68
C LYS A 48 10.60 5.95 -0.96
N HIS A 49 10.74 5.56 -2.23
CA HIS A 49 11.27 4.25 -2.60
C HIS A 49 12.65 4.01 -1.96
N LYS A 50 12.81 2.86 -1.30
CA LYS A 50 14.01 2.44 -0.53
C LYS A 50 14.29 3.24 0.74
N GLU A 51 13.36 4.05 1.23
CA GLU A 51 13.46 4.65 2.56
C GLU A 51 13.28 3.61 3.68
N ILE A 52 13.71 3.98 4.89
CA ILE A 52 13.62 3.15 6.09
C ILE A 52 12.32 3.41 6.83
N LEU A 53 11.52 2.37 7.03
CA LEU A 53 10.39 2.34 7.95
C LEU A 53 10.78 1.55 9.21
N GLY A 54 11.06 2.28 10.30
CA GLY A 54 11.56 1.69 11.55
C GLY A 54 12.94 1.06 11.36
N LYS A 55 13.00 -0.27 11.25
CA LYS A 55 14.25 -1.04 11.03
C LYS A 55 14.30 -1.75 9.68
N ARG A 56 13.34 -1.50 8.79
CA ARG A 56 13.21 -2.18 7.49
C ARG A 56 13.31 -1.14 6.39
N TYR A 57 14.06 -1.44 5.34
CA TYR A 57 13.93 -0.69 4.09
C TYR A 57 12.65 -1.15 3.39
N ILE A 58 11.98 -0.23 2.70
CA ILE A 58 10.73 -0.52 1.97
C ILE A 58 10.91 -0.16 0.50
N GLU A 59 10.52 -1.06 -0.39
CA GLU A 59 10.49 -0.80 -1.82
C GLU A 59 9.06 -0.46 -2.26
N LEU A 60 8.93 0.58 -3.08
CA LEU A 60 7.66 1.05 -3.62
C LEU A 60 7.66 0.95 -5.15
N PHE A 61 6.57 0.46 -5.72
CA PHE A 61 6.39 0.30 -7.16
C PHE A 61 4.99 0.74 -7.57
N LYS A 62 4.82 1.24 -8.80
CA LYS A 62 3.48 1.38 -9.39
C LYS A 62 2.93 -0.02 -9.64
N SER A 63 1.64 -0.20 -9.40
CA SER A 63 0.92 -1.43 -9.68
C SER A 63 -0.42 -1.13 -10.34
N THR A 64 -0.88 -2.07 -11.13
CA THR A 64 -2.20 -2.10 -11.74
C THR A 64 -3.11 -3.05 -10.96
N ALA A 65 -4.42 -2.93 -11.17
CA ALA A 65 -5.39 -3.86 -10.58
C ALA A 65 -5.15 -5.32 -11.02
N ALA A 66 -4.66 -5.54 -12.24
CA ALA A 66 -4.34 -6.88 -12.74
C ALA A 66 -3.18 -7.54 -11.97
N GLU A 67 -2.13 -6.78 -11.66
CA GLU A 67 -1.00 -7.26 -10.86
C GLU A 67 -1.40 -7.57 -9.42
N VAL A 68 -2.29 -6.77 -8.83
CA VAL A 68 -2.88 -7.06 -7.51
C VAL A 68 -3.55 -8.44 -7.53
N GLN A 69 -4.42 -8.69 -8.52
CA GLN A 69 -5.10 -9.99 -8.65
C GLN A 69 -4.12 -11.14 -8.87
N GLN A 70 -3.08 -10.95 -9.67
CA GLN A 70 -2.04 -11.97 -9.90
C GLN A 70 -1.30 -12.33 -8.60
N VAL A 71 -0.95 -11.32 -7.79
CA VAL A 71 -0.29 -11.53 -6.49
C VAL A 71 -1.22 -12.22 -5.52
N LEU A 72 -2.48 -11.80 -5.42
CA LEU A 72 -3.47 -12.47 -4.58
C LEU A 72 -3.63 -13.93 -4.97
N ASN A 73 -3.80 -14.23 -6.26
CA ASN A 73 -3.92 -15.61 -6.75
C ASN A 73 -2.69 -16.47 -6.41
N ARG A 74 -1.49 -15.90 -6.43
CA ARG A 74 -0.25 -16.61 -6.05
C ARG A 74 -0.27 -17.07 -4.59
N TYR A 75 -0.79 -16.25 -3.68
CA TYR A 75 -0.81 -16.54 -2.24
C TYR A 75 -2.14 -17.14 -1.76
N SER A 76 -3.15 -17.22 -2.63
CA SER A 76 -4.46 -17.84 -2.35
C SER A 76 -4.47 -19.35 -2.60
N SER A 77 -3.48 -19.89 -3.30
CA SER A 77 -3.43 -21.31 -3.62
C SER A 77 -3.13 -22.16 -2.38
N VAL A 78 -4.15 -22.89 -1.94
CA VAL A 78 -4.05 -24.12 -1.15
C VAL A 78 -3.71 -25.31 -2.03
#